data_AF-A0A3M1MT33-F1
#
_entry.id   AF-A0A3M1MT33-F1
#
_cell.length_a   1.000
_cell.length_b   1.000
_cell.length_c   1.000
_cell.angle_alpha   90.00
_cell.angle_beta   90.00
_cell.angle_gamma   90.00
#
_symmetry.space_group_name_H-M   'P 1'
#
loop_
_entity.id
_entity.type
_entity.pdbx_description
1 polymer ?
#
loop_
_entity_poly.entity_id
_entity_poly.type
_entity_poly.pdbx_seq_one_letter_code
_entity_poly.pdbx_strand_id
1 'polypeptide(L)'
;MKHILAHVRPGLTGIGSVIFRDEEELLSGVEDPVALHHDVFMPYKAELEEWYIAHNTIGTYFKLILVTAVAVILPRSTLVWRVFPDLPPPPEQVAKMLNYPSKE
;
A
#
# COMPACT_ATOMS: atom_id res chain seq x y z
N MET A 1 5.76 -14.66 -14.75
CA MET A 1 5.30 -14.69 -13.34
C MET A 1 3.81 -14.95 -13.34
N LYS A 2 3.38 -16.08 -12.78
CA LYS A 2 2.03 -16.65 -12.95
C LYS A 2 1.13 -16.28 -11.77
N HIS A 3 0.00 -15.63 -12.06
CA HIS A 3 -1.33 -15.94 -11.51
C HIS A 3 -1.53 -16.04 -9.97
N ILE A 4 -1.21 -15.00 -9.19
CA ILE A 4 -1.74 -14.90 -7.79
C ILE A 4 -2.92 -13.91 -7.68
N LEU A 5 -3.00 -12.92 -8.57
CA LEU A 5 -4.02 -11.85 -8.52
C LEU A 5 -5.46 -12.30 -8.85
N ALA A 6 -5.70 -13.55 -9.21
CA ALA A 6 -7.03 -14.03 -9.62
C ALA A 6 -7.95 -14.45 -8.45
N HIS A 7 -7.46 -14.49 -7.20
CA HIS A 7 -8.23 -14.98 -6.05
C HIS A 7 -8.74 -13.89 -5.10
N VAL A 8 -8.37 -12.63 -5.31
CA VAL A 8 -8.90 -11.51 -4.52
C VAL A 8 -10.21 -11.05 -5.13
N ARG A 9 -11.31 -11.16 -4.37
CA ARG A 9 -12.62 -10.67 -4.81
C ARG A 9 -12.50 -9.16 -5.08
N PRO A 10 -12.83 -8.68 -6.28
CA PRO A 10 -12.84 -7.24 -6.54
C PRO A 10 -13.80 -6.57 -5.56
N GLY A 11 -13.31 -5.58 -4.81
CA GLY A 11 -14.11 -4.82 -3.83
C GLY A 11 -13.77 -5.06 -2.35
N LEU A 12 -12.82 -5.93 -2.00
CA LEU A 12 -12.18 -5.83 -0.68
C LEU A 12 -11.18 -4.67 -0.71
N THR A 13 -11.19 -3.81 0.30
CA THR A 13 -10.14 -2.79 0.46
C THR A 13 -8.83 -3.53 0.69
N GLY A 14 -8.00 -3.61 -0.35
CA GLY A 14 -6.66 -4.16 -0.25
C GLY A 14 -5.76 -3.22 0.52
N ILE A 15 -4.72 -3.75 1.16
CA ILE A 15 -3.74 -2.91 1.86
C ILE A 15 -3.00 -1.97 0.89
N GLY A 16 -2.88 -2.37 -0.38
CA GLY A 16 -2.41 -1.50 -1.45
C GLY A 16 -3.31 -0.28 -1.64
N SER A 17 -4.63 -0.42 -1.57
CA SER A 17 -5.55 0.73 -1.68
C SER A 17 -5.47 1.69 -0.48
N VAL A 18 -5.07 1.20 0.70
CA VAL A 18 -4.89 2.06 1.89
C VAL A 18 -3.59 2.86 1.78
N ILE A 19 -2.50 2.23 1.31
CA ILE A 19 -1.19 2.88 1.13
C ILE A 19 -1.22 3.85 -0.05
N PHE A 20 -1.92 3.50 -1.13
CA PHE A 20 -2.06 4.30 -2.34
C PHE A 20 -3.41 5.01 -2.44
N ARG A 21 -3.97 5.44 -1.31
CA ARG A 21 -5.28 6.11 -1.27
C ARG A 21 -5.37 7.31 -2.22
N ASP A 22 -4.34 8.15 -2.20
CA ASP A 22 -4.28 9.41 -2.96
C ASP A 22 -3.33 9.28 -4.17
N GLU A 23 -3.38 8.13 -4.87
CA GLU A 23 -2.49 7.81 -5.99
C GLU A 23 -2.42 8.88 -7.07
N GLU A 24 -3.56 9.49 -7.43
CA GLU A 24 -3.58 10.59 -8.40
C GLU A 24 -2.76 11.79 -7.91
N GLU A 25 -2.85 12.15 -6.62
CA GLU A 25 -2.00 13.19 -6.04
C GLU A 25 -0.52 12.79 -6.02
N LEU A 26 -0.20 11.53 -5.71
CA LEU A 26 1.18 11.03 -5.73
C LEU A 26 1.81 11.14 -7.12
N LEU A 27 1.02 10.94 -8.18
CA LEU A 27 1.46 11.02 -9.57
C LEU A 27 1.43 12.45 -10.13
N SER A 28 0.63 13.36 -9.54
CA SER A 28 0.38 14.71 -10.05
C SER A 28 1.58 15.66 -10.17
N GLY A 29 2.76 15.26 -9.65
CA GLY A 29 4.00 16.05 -9.70
C GLY A 29 5.21 15.29 -10.21
N VAL A 30 5.01 14.14 -10.83
CA VAL A 30 6.08 13.27 -11.35
C VAL A 30 6.31 13.56 -12.82
N GLU A 31 7.57 13.56 -13.25
CA GLU A 31 7.99 13.84 -14.64
C GLU A 31 7.41 12.80 -15.63
N ASP A 32 7.45 11.52 -15.26
CA ASP A 32 6.81 10.43 -16.00
C ASP A 32 5.89 9.60 -15.09
N PRO A 33 4.62 10.03 -14.90
CA PRO A 33 3.68 9.35 -14.02
C PRO A 33 3.24 7.99 -14.58
N VAL A 34 3.30 7.78 -15.89
CA VAL A 34 2.93 6.50 -16.52
C VAL A 34 3.99 5.46 -16.24
N ALA A 35 5.27 5.80 -16.44
CA ALA A 35 6.38 4.91 -16.12
C ALA A 35 6.42 4.63 -14.60
N LEU A 36 6.29 5.65 -13.75
CA LEU A 36 6.30 5.42 -12.29
C LEU A 36 5.14 4.51 -11.84
N HIS A 37 3.95 4.71 -12.39
CA HIS A 37 2.80 3.87 -12.08
C HIS A 37 3.04 2.42 -12.49
N HIS A 38 3.47 2.19 -13.73
CA HIS A 38 3.64 0.84 -14.29
C HIS A 38 4.85 0.11 -13.71
N ASP A 39 5.99 0.80 -13.54
CA ASP A 39 7.26 0.17 -13.19
C ASP A 39 7.48 0.10 -11.67
N VAL A 40 6.77 0.93 -10.88
CA VAL A 40 6.95 0.99 -9.43
C VAL A 40 5.65 0.76 -8.66
N PHE A 41 4.57 1.49 -8.96
CA PHE A 41 3.34 1.40 -8.15
C PHE A 41 2.65 0.05 -8.35
N MET A 42 2.48 -0.40 -9.60
CA MET A 42 1.81 -1.68 -9.89
C MET A 42 2.54 -2.89 -9.29
N PRO A 43 3.88 -3.07 -9.47
CA PRO A 43 4.61 -4.16 -8.85
C PRO A 43 4.54 -4.12 -7.33
N TYR A 44 4.76 -2.95 -6.73
CA TYR A 44 4.75 -2.83 -5.27
C TYR A 44 3.35 -3.02 -4.68
N LYS A 45 2.28 -2.55 -5.34
CA LYS A 45 0.90 -2.87 -4.97
C LYS A 45 0.65 -4.37 -5.00
N ALA A 46 1.17 -5.09 -6.00
CA ALA A 46 1.03 -6.54 -6.06
C ALA A 46 1.73 -7.22 -4.86
N GLU A 47 2.92 -6.79 -4.48
CA GLU A 47 3.63 -7.30 -3.30
C GLU A 47 2.87 -7.06 -2.00
N LEU A 48 2.26 -5.88 -1.85
CA LEU A 48 1.40 -5.54 -0.71
C LEU A 48 0.17 -6.45 -0.61
N GLU A 49 -0.48 -6.73 -1.74
CA GLU A 49 -1.62 -7.66 -1.79
C GLU A 49 -1.20 -9.11 -1.51
N GLU A 50 -0.06 -9.55 -2.04
CA GLU A 50 0.50 -10.87 -1.74
C GLU A 50 0.80 -11.02 -0.23
N TRP A 51 1.38 -9.99 0.38
CA TRP A 51 1.59 -9.95 1.83
C TRP A 51 0.25 -10.04 2.59
N TYR A 52 -0.77 -9.29 2.16
CA TYR A 52 -2.08 -9.31 2.82
C TYR A 52 -2.74 -10.69 2.74
N ILE A 53 -2.67 -11.35 1.58
CA ILE A 53 -3.19 -12.72 1.39
C ILE A 53 -2.46 -13.69 2.31
N ALA A 54 -1.14 -13.58 2.43
CA ALA A 54 -0.33 -14.43 3.31
C ALA A 54 -0.61 -14.17 4.80
N HIS A 55 -1.01 -12.95 5.18
CA HIS A 55 -1.27 -12.53 6.56
C HIS A 55 -2.76 -12.33 6.86
N ASN A 56 -3.65 -12.92 6.07
CA ASN A 56 -5.10 -12.72 6.15
C ASN A 56 -5.73 -13.41 7.38
N THR A 57 -5.53 -12.80 8.55
CA THR A 57 -6.13 -13.22 9.83
C THR A 57 -7.24 -12.26 10.25
N ILE A 58 -8.12 -12.70 11.15
CA ILE A 58 -9.16 -11.83 11.75
C ILE A 58 -8.54 -10.59 12.40
N GLY A 59 -7.37 -10.74 13.04
CA GLY A 59 -6.64 -9.62 13.63
C GLY A 59 -6.16 -8.61 12.59
N THR A 60 -5.60 -9.08 11.48
CA THR A 60 -5.17 -8.25 10.34
C THR A 60 -6.36 -7.48 9.75
N TYR A 61 -7.51 -8.14 9.61
CA TYR A 61 -8.74 -7.51 9.11
C TYR A 61 -9.20 -6.35 9.99
N PHE A 62 -9.31 -6.53 11.31
CA PHE A 62 -9.70 -5.44 12.21
C PHE A 62 -8.66 -4.31 12.25
N LYS A 63 -7.36 -4.64 12.24
CA LYS A 63 -6.30 -3.64 12.11
C LYS A 63 -6.44 -2.84 10.83
N LEU A 64 -6.74 -3.48 9.70
CA LEU A 64 -6.89 -2.82 8.40
C LEU A 64 -8.10 -1.88 8.38
N ILE A 65 -9.21 -2.24 9.02
CA ILE A 65 -10.37 -1.33 9.18
C ILE A 65 -9.96 -0.09 9.97
N LEU A 66 -9.29 -0.26 11.11
CA LEU A 66 -8.85 0.86 11.95
C LEU A 66 -7.86 1.76 11.22
N VAL A 67 -6.88 1.17 10.54
CA VAL A 67 -5.89 1.91 9.74
C VAL A 67 -6.58 2.64 8.60
N THR A 68 -7.54 2.03 7.91
CA THR A 68 -8.33 2.69 6.86
C THR A 68 -9.09 3.89 7.41
N ALA A 69 -9.77 3.75 8.56
CA ALA A 69 -10.48 4.84 9.20
C ALA A 69 -9.53 5.99 9.60
N VAL A 70 -8.37 5.67 10.16
CA VAL A 70 -7.34 6.68 10.48
C VAL A 70 -6.78 7.31 9.22
N ALA A 71 -6.51 6.53 8.17
CA ALA A 71 -5.99 7.04 6.90
C ALA A 71 -6.96 8.05 6.30
N VAL A 72 -8.28 7.81 6.39
CA VAL A 72 -9.34 8.75 5.95
C VAL A 72 -9.21 10.11 6.65
N ILE A 73 -9.00 10.11 7.97
CA ILE A 73 -8.91 11.32 8.81
C ILE A 73 -7.53 11.99 8.73
N LEU A 74 -6.45 11.20 8.68
CA LEU A 74 -5.05 11.61 8.72
C LEU A 74 -4.27 10.96 7.55
N PRO A 75 -4.38 11.50 6.32
CA PRO A 75 -3.79 10.88 5.11
C PRO A 75 -2.26 10.79 5.13
N ARG A 76 -1.59 11.65 5.90
CA ARG A 76 -0.11 11.64 6.06
C ARG A 76 0.38 10.81 7.25
N SER A 77 -0.46 9.96 7.80
CA SER A 77 -0.11 9.14 8.96
C SER A 77 0.85 8.02 8.59
N THR A 78 1.89 7.82 9.40
CA THR A 78 2.80 6.65 9.29
C THR A 78 2.24 5.41 10.00
N LEU A 79 0.99 5.46 10.46
CA LEU A 79 0.38 4.42 11.28
C LEU A 79 0.34 3.05 10.58
N VAL A 80 0.11 3.01 9.26
CA VAL A 80 0.08 1.75 8.49
C VAL A 80 1.39 0.96 8.67
N TRP A 81 2.54 1.65 8.59
CA TRP A 81 3.88 1.07 8.73
C TRP A 81 4.19 0.64 10.17
N ARG A 82 3.55 1.27 11.16
CA ARG A 82 3.69 0.90 12.57
C ARG A 82 2.81 -0.28 12.97
N VAL A 83 1.60 -0.37 12.40
CA VAL A 83 0.63 -1.43 12.69
C VAL A 83 0.99 -2.74 11.98
N PHE A 84 1.60 -2.63 10.80
CA PHE A 84 2.07 -3.74 9.97
C PHE A 84 3.59 -3.60 9.70
N PRO A 85 4.44 -3.83 10.71
CA PRO A 85 5.89 -3.60 10.62
C PRO A 85 6.62 -4.58 9.68
N ASP A 86 5.96 -5.68 9.33
CA ASP A 86 6.41 -6.75 8.46
C ASP A 86 5.96 -6.60 7.00
N LEU A 87 5.32 -5.48 6.66
CA LEU A 87 5.05 -5.11 5.26
C LEU A 87 6.35 -5.06 4.45
N PRO A 88 6.31 -5.42 3.16
CA PRO A 88 7.43 -5.18 2.26
C PRO A 88 7.74 -3.67 2.28
N PRO A 89 9.02 -3.28 2.35
CA PRO A 89 9.40 -1.88 2.32
C PRO A 89 9.15 -1.29 0.92
N PRO A 90 8.70 -0.03 0.81
CA PRO A 90 8.52 0.60 -0.48
C PRO A 90 9.86 0.84 -1.17
N PRO A 91 9.89 0.82 -2.52
CA PRO A 91 11.05 1.25 -3.29
C PRO A 91 11.50 2.66 -2.91
N GLU A 92 12.81 2.93 -2.91
CA GLU A 92 13.37 4.21 -2.46
C GLU A 92 12.77 5.41 -3.20
N GLN A 93 12.43 5.25 -4.48
CA GLN A 93 11.83 6.31 -5.31
C GLN A 93 10.49 6.81 -4.75
N VAL A 94 9.74 5.93 -4.06
CA VAL A 94 8.36 6.21 -3.60
C VAL A 94 8.22 6.16 -2.08
N ALA A 95 9.25 5.75 -1.35
CA ALA A 95 9.22 5.65 0.12
C ALA A 95 8.79 6.96 0.79
N LYS A 96 9.35 8.09 0.33
CA LYS A 96 8.98 9.43 0.83
C LYS A 96 7.54 9.81 0.48
N MET A 97 7.08 9.44 -0.72
CA MET A 97 5.72 9.70 -1.19
C MET A 97 4.68 8.96 -0.33
N LEU A 98 5.02 7.76 0.14
CA LEU A 98 4.14 6.89 0.92
C LEU A 98 4.24 7.08 2.45
N ASN A 99 4.87 8.17 2.90
CA ASN A 99 5.11 8.45 4.32
C ASN A 99 5.80 7.27 5.05
N TYR A 100 6.69 6.56 4.36
CA TYR A 100 7.44 5.45 4.97
C TYR A 100 8.42 6.03 6.00
N PRO A 101 8.34 5.63 7.29
CA PRO A 101 9.29 6.08 8.28
C PRO A 101 10.67 5.54 7.90
N SER A 102 11.66 6.41 7.80
CA SER A 102 13.06 6.01 7.67
C SER A 102 13.38 5.03 8.81
N LYS A 103 13.78 3.80 8.48
CA LYS A 103 14.44 2.93 9.46
C LYS A 103 15.81 3.56 9.71
N GLU A 104 15.90 4.37 10.76
CA GLU A 104 17.18 4.78 11.36
C GLU A 104 17.95 3.55 11.86
#